data_AF-A0A9W8QAV3-F1
#
_entry.id   AF-A0A9W8QAV3-F1
#
_cell.length_a   1.000
_cell.length_b   1.000
_cell.length_c   1.000
_cell.angle_alpha   90.00
_cell.angle_beta   90.00
_cell.angle_gamma   90.00
#
_symmetry.space_group_name_H-M   'P 1'
#
loop_
_entity.id
_entity.type
_entity.pdbx_description
1 polymer ?
#
loop_
_entity_poly.entity_id
_entity_poly.type
_entity_poly.pdbx_seq_one_letter_code
_entity_poly.pdbx_strand_id
1 'polypeptide(L)'
;MGGPFATYAEYLQATLEWQLAQSESVAALNGWRDTPGLRERIDAFVANGLGKILSNVPEHKPTLVHGDLTLPNLLFDWPSNRLVAVVDFDFGHVGSTITEFLYSFPEFQGILLGVAEPEDGLRDLVLNGFVGPRPVDARFAIGKAWNDALAAQGARRPCSVEGADDVSNVWWFAQELMTFHWLLPRFYEGQSAEQIQGWVAKSRKRIEAYLEHWGY
;
A
#
# COMPACT_ATOMS: atom_id res chain seq x y z
N MET A 1 13.64 -8.49 0.62
CA MET A 1 14.51 -7.58 -0.15
C MET A 1 15.51 -6.92 0.79
N GLY A 2 16.76 -6.76 0.38
CA GLY A 2 17.77 -6.02 1.13
C GLY A 2 18.36 -4.94 0.24
N GLY A 3 18.17 -3.67 0.59
CA GLY A 3 18.77 -2.53 -0.10
C GLY A 3 20.28 -2.38 0.19
N PRO A 4 20.92 -1.30 -0.26
CA PRO A 4 20.30 0.02 -0.51
C PRO A 4 19.79 0.25 -1.94
N PHE A 5 18.77 1.10 -2.07
CA PHE A 5 18.28 1.67 -3.33
C PHE A 5 18.69 3.14 -3.42
N ALA A 6 19.05 3.63 -4.60
CA ALA A 6 19.51 5.00 -4.76
C ALA A 6 18.34 5.99 -4.81
N THR A 7 17.20 5.55 -5.35
CA THR A 7 15.98 6.36 -5.49
C THR A 7 14.76 5.65 -4.90
N TYR A 8 13.71 6.42 -4.61
CA TYR A 8 12.44 5.82 -4.15
C TYR A 8 11.74 5.04 -5.27
N ALA A 9 11.86 5.49 -6.52
CA ALA A 9 11.35 4.77 -7.69
C ALA A 9 12.02 3.39 -7.85
N GLU A 10 13.33 3.29 -7.67
CA GLU A 10 14.06 2.01 -7.68
C GLU A 10 13.57 1.07 -6.57
N TYR A 11 13.30 1.61 -5.38
CA TYR A 11 12.73 0.81 -4.28
C TYR A 11 11.35 0.23 -4.64
N LEU A 12 10.46 1.03 -5.23
CA LEU A 12 9.13 0.56 -5.66
C LEU A 12 9.23 -0.47 -6.79
N GLN A 13 10.08 -0.21 -7.78
CA GLN A 13 10.32 -1.14 -8.88
C GLN A 13 10.86 -2.48 -8.38
N ALA A 14 11.90 -2.46 -7.55
CA ALA A 14 12.49 -3.67 -7.00
C ALA A 14 11.49 -4.44 -6.12
N THR A 15 10.60 -3.73 -5.42
CA THR A 15 9.51 -4.33 -4.65
C THR A 15 8.55 -5.11 -5.52
N LEU A 16 8.08 -4.49 -6.60
CA LEU A 16 7.20 -5.12 -7.57
C LEU A 16 7.85 -6.33 -8.24
N GLU A 17 9.08 -6.17 -8.74
CA GLU A 17 9.83 -7.25 -9.40
C GLU A 17 10.07 -8.43 -8.45
N TRP A 18 10.42 -8.15 -7.19
CA TRP A 18 10.60 -9.18 -6.18
C TRP A 18 9.30 -9.92 -5.88
N GLN A 19 8.18 -9.20 -5.71
CA GLN A 19 6.88 -9.83 -5.47
C GLN A 19 6.43 -10.69 -6.65
N LEU A 20 6.60 -10.20 -7.89
CA LEU A 20 6.33 -11.00 -9.08
C LEU A 20 7.18 -12.28 -9.11
N ALA A 21 8.49 -12.17 -8.84
CA ALA A 21 9.37 -13.33 -8.80
C ALA A 21 8.99 -14.32 -7.69
N GLN A 22 8.61 -13.84 -6.50
CA GLN A 22 8.17 -14.72 -5.40
C GLN A 22 6.87 -15.45 -5.74
N SER A 23 5.94 -14.80 -6.44
CA SER A 23 4.68 -15.41 -6.85
C SER A 23 4.86 -16.65 -7.74
N GLU A 24 6.02 -16.81 -8.38
CA GLU A 24 6.35 -18.00 -9.18
C GLU A 24 6.58 -19.25 -8.32
N SER A 25 7.00 -19.07 -7.06
CA SER A 25 7.28 -20.19 -6.15
C SER A 25 6.03 -20.72 -5.44
N VAL A 26 4.92 -19.99 -5.50
CA VAL A 26 3.66 -20.39 -4.88
C VAL A 26 2.83 -21.17 -5.89
N ALA A 27 2.61 -22.46 -5.63
CA ALA A 27 1.89 -23.35 -6.54
C ALA A 27 0.50 -22.84 -6.95
N ALA A 28 -0.21 -22.18 -6.03
CA ALA A 28 -1.55 -21.62 -6.31
C ALA A 28 -1.53 -20.37 -7.21
N LEU A 29 -0.41 -19.63 -7.23
CA LEU A 29 -0.25 -18.44 -8.07
C LEU A 29 0.44 -18.77 -9.39
N ASN A 30 1.48 -19.61 -9.35
CA ASN A 30 2.30 -20.01 -10.51
C ASN A 30 2.78 -18.81 -11.34
N GLY A 31 3.12 -17.69 -10.68
CA GLY A 31 3.45 -16.44 -11.35
C GLY A 31 2.33 -15.91 -12.25
N TRP A 32 1.08 -16.17 -11.89
CA TRP A 32 -0.15 -15.80 -12.59
C TRP A 32 -0.35 -16.44 -13.98
N ARG A 33 0.40 -17.50 -14.30
CA ARG A 33 0.35 -18.18 -15.61
C ARG A 33 -0.90 -19.01 -15.83
N ASP A 34 -1.53 -19.50 -14.76
CA ASP A 34 -2.73 -20.33 -14.85
C ASP A 34 -3.98 -19.49 -15.19
N THR A 35 -3.87 -18.16 -15.17
CA THR A 35 -4.92 -17.24 -15.63
C THR A 35 -4.60 -16.77 -17.06
N PRO A 36 -5.40 -17.19 -18.07
CA PRO A 36 -5.11 -16.84 -19.45
C PRO A 36 -4.98 -15.34 -19.68
N GLY A 37 -3.85 -14.91 -20.26
CA GLY A 37 -3.59 -13.52 -20.63
C GLY A 37 -3.13 -12.61 -19.49
N LEU A 38 -3.23 -13.03 -18.23
CA LEU A 38 -2.90 -12.17 -17.09
C LEU A 38 -1.40 -11.94 -16.97
N ARG A 39 -0.60 -13.01 -17.07
CA ARG A 39 0.87 -12.89 -17.00
C ARG A 39 1.41 -12.03 -18.13
N GLU A 40 0.91 -12.19 -19.35
CA GLU A 40 1.32 -11.39 -20.51
C GLU A 40 1.05 -9.89 -20.30
N ARG A 41 -0.10 -9.55 -19.70
CA ARG A 41 -0.45 -8.15 -19.36
C ARG A 41 0.45 -7.60 -18.24
N ILE A 42 0.74 -8.39 -17.21
CA ILE A 42 1.69 -8.02 -16.15
C ILE A 42 3.07 -7.74 -16.75
N ASP A 43 3.59 -8.65 -17.56
CA ASP A 43 4.91 -8.50 -18.20
C ASP A 43 4.94 -7.28 -19.14
N ALA A 44 3.87 -7.05 -19.91
CA ALA A 44 3.74 -5.88 -20.76
C ALA A 44 3.74 -4.56 -19.97
N PHE A 45 3.05 -4.52 -18.81
CA PHE A 45 3.06 -3.37 -17.90
C PHE A 45 4.45 -3.13 -17.31
N VAL A 46 5.11 -4.17 -16.79
CA VAL A 46 6.46 -4.04 -16.22
C VAL A 46 7.45 -3.53 -17.27
N ALA A 47 7.39 -4.07 -18.49
CA ALA A 47 8.32 -3.68 -19.56
C ALA A 47 8.08 -2.28 -20.13
N ASN A 48 6.82 -1.84 -20.24
CA ASN A 48 6.46 -0.65 -21.04
C ASN A 48 5.72 0.46 -20.28
N GLY A 49 5.18 0.15 -19.11
CA GLY A 49 4.27 1.01 -18.33
C GLY A 49 4.88 1.49 -17.02
N LEU A 50 5.46 0.58 -16.24
CA LEU A 50 5.97 0.86 -14.90
C LEU A 50 6.93 2.05 -14.86
N GLY A 51 7.90 2.11 -15.78
CA GLY A 51 8.85 3.23 -15.85
C GLY A 51 8.21 4.59 -16.11
N LYS A 52 7.07 4.64 -16.83
CA LYS A 52 6.34 5.90 -17.08
C LYS A 52 5.64 6.37 -15.81
N ILE A 53 4.99 5.47 -15.08
CA ILE A 53 4.36 5.78 -13.79
C ILE A 53 5.42 6.24 -12.78
N LEU A 54 6.53 5.51 -12.68
CA LEU A 54 7.61 5.86 -11.77
C LEU A 54 8.30 7.19 -12.11
N SER A 55 8.26 7.64 -13.37
CA SER A 55 8.77 8.97 -13.73
C SER A 55 7.97 10.14 -13.16
N ASN A 56 6.73 9.90 -12.72
CA ASN A 56 5.91 10.88 -12.01
C ASN A 56 6.17 10.87 -10.50
N VAL A 57 6.89 9.88 -9.97
CA VAL A 57 7.20 9.79 -8.54
C VAL A 57 8.40 10.69 -8.26
N PRO A 58 8.21 11.81 -7.53
CA PRO A 58 9.31 12.72 -7.26
C PRO A 58 10.35 12.04 -6.35
N GLU A 59 11.59 12.54 -6.37
CA GLU A 59 12.55 12.08 -5.38
C GLU A 59 12.10 12.48 -3.98
N HIS A 60 12.13 11.52 -3.07
CA HIS A 60 11.76 11.73 -1.69
C HIS A 60 13.00 11.82 -0.81
N LYS A 61 12.93 12.68 0.20
CA LYS A 61 13.89 12.64 1.31
C LYS A 61 13.80 11.27 1.98
N PRO A 62 14.90 10.50 2.08
CA PRO A 62 14.91 9.26 2.84
C PRO A 62 14.41 9.51 4.26
N THR A 63 13.40 8.76 4.67
CA THR A 63 12.68 8.91 5.93
C THR A 63 12.69 7.57 6.65
N LEU A 64 13.00 7.57 7.94
CA LEU A 64 12.77 6.39 8.77
C LEU A 64 11.26 6.23 8.93
N VAL A 65 10.73 5.15 8.37
CA VAL A 65 9.35 4.74 8.56
C VAL A 65 9.29 3.73 9.69
N HIS A 66 8.22 3.79 10.47
CA HIS A 66 7.87 2.75 11.43
C HIS A 66 7.36 1.51 10.71
N GLY A 67 6.54 1.69 9.67
CA GLY A 67 6.04 0.61 8.83
C GLY A 67 4.94 -0.25 9.46
N ASP A 68 4.43 0.16 10.63
CA ASP A 68 3.27 -0.43 11.32
C ASP A 68 2.77 0.49 12.45
N LEU A 69 2.65 1.80 12.18
CA LEU A 69 2.25 2.78 13.18
C LEU A 69 0.74 2.75 13.41
N THR A 70 0.31 1.73 14.15
CA THR A 70 -1.08 1.42 14.51
C THR A 70 -1.32 1.69 15.99
N LEU A 71 -2.60 1.76 16.42
CA LEU A 71 -2.93 2.04 17.84
C LEU A 71 -2.25 1.10 18.85
N PRO A 72 -2.13 -0.23 18.61
CA PRO A 72 -1.40 -1.13 19.51
C PRO A 72 0.07 -0.76 19.75
N ASN A 73 0.69 -0.05 18.81
CA ASN A 73 2.10 0.35 18.84
C ASN A 73 2.32 1.73 19.48
N LEU A 74 1.25 2.33 20.03
CA LEU A 74 1.27 3.62 20.72
C LEU A 74 0.92 3.44 22.20
N LEU A 75 1.82 3.85 23.08
CA LEU A 75 1.59 3.80 24.52
C LEU A 75 1.13 5.17 25.02
N PHE A 76 0.02 5.20 25.76
CA PHE A 76 -0.54 6.41 26.33
C PHE A 76 -0.55 6.34 27.86
N ASP A 77 -0.26 7.48 28.50
CA ASP A 77 -0.50 7.65 29.93
C ASP A 77 -2.00 7.83 30.19
N TRP A 78 -2.62 6.90 30.93
CA TRP A 78 -4.07 6.84 31.10
C TRP A 78 -4.69 8.11 31.72
N PRO A 79 -4.13 8.70 32.81
CA PRO A 79 -4.72 9.90 33.40
C PRO A 79 -4.69 11.12 32.49
N SER A 80 -3.64 11.27 31.66
CA SER A 80 -3.44 12.47 30.84
C SER A 80 -3.77 12.29 29.35
N ASN A 81 -4.01 11.05 28.89
CA ASN A 81 -4.15 10.67 27.49
C ASN A 81 -2.99 11.16 26.59
N ARG A 82 -1.80 11.33 27.17
CA ARG A 82 -0.62 11.75 26.42
C ARG A 82 0.10 10.54 25.86
N LEU A 83 0.50 10.62 24.59
CA LEU A 83 1.42 9.65 24.00
C LEU A 83 2.75 9.70 24.77
N VAL A 84 3.18 8.56 25.30
CA VAL A 84 4.44 8.43 26.07
C VAL A 84 5.50 7.63 25.32
N ALA A 85 5.12 6.71 24.44
CA ALA A 85 6.07 5.95 23.64
C ALA A 85 5.45 5.45 22.33
N VAL A 86 6.32 5.26 21.34
CA VAL A 86 6.08 4.52 20.11
C VAL A 86 6.97 3.28 20.19
N VAL A 87 6.41 2.09 19.96
CA VAL A 87 7.10 0.80 20.12
C VAL A 87 6.90 -0.07 18.89
N ASP A 88 7.63 -1.19 18.79
CA ASP A 88 7.51 -2.18 17.70
C ASP A 88 7.98 -1.68 16.31
N PHE A 89 9.27 -1.36 16.22
CA PHE A 89 9.93 -0.94 14.97
C PHE A 89 10.40 -2.12 14.10
N ASP A 90 9.83 -3.32 14.24
CA ASP A 90 10.29 -4.52 13.52
C ASP A 90 10.06 -4.42 12.00
N PHE A 91 9.08 -3.61 11.56
CA PHE A 91 8.85 -3.25 10.16
C PHE A 91 9.56 -1.95 9.74
N GLY A 92 10.33 -1.35 10.66
CA GLY A 92 11.00 -0.08 10.45
C GLY A 92 12.06 -0.17 9.37
N HIS A 93 12.04 0.77 8.43
CA HIS A 93 13.00 0.83 7.33
C HIS A 93 13.19 2.25 6.81
N VAL A 94 14.13 2.42 5.89
CA VAL A 94 14.29 3.69 5.17
C VAL A 94 13.39 3.66 3.94
N GLY A 95 12.42 4.57 3.89
CA GLY A 95 11.49 4.76 2.79
C GLY A 95 11.23 6.23 2.49
N SER A 96 10.01 6.55 2.05
CA SER A 96 9.53 7.93 1.95
C SER A 96 8.49 8.23 3.02
N THR A 97 8.14 9.51 3.20
CA THR A 97 7.00 9.85 4.07
C THR A 97 5.70 9.18 3.63
N ILE A 98 5.50 8.97 2.32
CA ILE A 98 4.30 8.28 1.80
C ILE A 98 4.32 6.80 2.17
N THR A 99 5.49 6.17 2.21
CA THR A 99 5.60 4.77 2.62
C THR A 99 4.90 4.51 3.95
N GLU A 100 5.02 5.40 4.95
CA GLU A 100 4.32 5.22 6.23
C GLU A 100 2.79 5.08 6.06
N PHE A 101 2.19 5.89 5.19
CA PHE A 101 0.75 5.84 4.91
C PHE A 101 0.32 4.60 4.14
N LEU A 102 1.25 3.82 3.56
CA LEU A 102 0.94 2.56 2.86
C LEU A 102 0.80 1.38 3.83
N TYR A 103 1.40 1.49 5.02
CA TYR A 103 1.39 0.45 6.05
C TYR A 103 0.50 0.81 7.24
N SER A 104 0.49 2.09 7.62
CA SER A 104 0.07 2.53 8.94
C SER A 104 -1.25 3.31 8.91
N PHE A 105 -1.76 3.60 10.11
CA PHE A 105 -2.96 4.42 10.33
C PHE A 105 -4.33 3.86 9.86
N PRO A 106 -4.59 2.54 9.80
CA PRO A 106 -5.92 2.06 9.45
C PRO A 106 -6.98 2.47 10.49
N GLU A 107 -6.68 2.44 11.79
CA GLU A 107 -7.63 2.86 12.83
C GLU A 107 -7.90 4.37 12.82
N PHE A 108 -6.96 5.14 12.28
CA PHE A 108 -7.10 6.58 12.09
C PHE A 108 -7.72 6.95 10.74
N GLN A 109 -8.11 5.96 9.92
CA GLN A 109 -8.59 6.17 8.55
C GLN A 109 -7.59 7.01 7.72
N GLY A 110 -6.30 6.87 8.02
CA GLY A 110 -5.20 7.58 7.38
C GLY A 110 -4.48 6.76 6.33
N ILE A 111 -4.72 5.44 6.27
CA ILE A 111 -4.05 4.55 5.32
C ILE A 111 -4.37 5.00 3.88
N LEU A 112 -3.33 5.06 3.06
CA LEU A 112 -3.41 5.40 1.64
C LEU A 112 -3.48 4.10 0.82
N LEU A 113 -4.68 3.78 0.38
CA LEU A 113 -4.94 2.61 -0.44
C LEU A 113 -4.70 2.86 -1.94
N GLY A 114 -4.60 1.79 -2.72
CA GLY A 114 -4.56 1.83 -4.17
C GLY A 114 -5.98 1.85 -4.77
N VAL A 115 -6.07 2.22 -6.05
CA VAL A 115 -7.35 2.43 -6.76
C VAL A 115 -8.25 1.18 -6.83
N ALA A 116 -7.66 -0.02 -6.76
CA ALA A 116 -8.42 -1.27 -6.79
C ALA A 116 -8.83 -1.77 -5.39
N GLU A 117 -8.43 -1.08 -4.33
CA GLU A 117 -8.78 -1.46 -2.96
C GLU A 117 -10.22 -1.04 -2.60
N PRO A 118 -10.97 -1.91 -1.91
CA PRO A 118 -12.36 -1.67 -1.58
C PRO A 118 -12.48 -0.76 -0.36
N GLU A 119 -12.71 0.53 -0.58
CA GLU A 119 -13.24 1.42 0.45
C GLU A 119 -14.19 2.43 -0.17
N ASP A 120 -15.24 2.80 0.55
CA ASP A 120 -16.34 3.65 0.08
C ASP A 120 -15.94 5.13 -0.10
N GLY A 121 -14.84 5.40 -0.80
CA GLY A 121 -14.31 6.74 -1.09
C GLY A 121 -13.29 7.28 -0.08
N LEU A 122 -12.81 6.49 0.89
CA LEU A 122 -11.80 6.96 1.85
C LEU A 122 -10.50 7.35 1.14
N ARG A 123 -10.03 6.55 0.18
CA ARG A 123 -8.85 6.87 -0.63
C ARG A 123 -8.90 8.28 -1.22
N ASP A 124 -10.02 8.65 -1.84
CA ASP A 124 -10.19 9.95 -2.47
C ASP A 124 -10.16 11.08 -1.43
N LEU A 125 -10.72 10.84 -0.25
CA LEU A 125 -10.64 11.77 0.87
C LEU A 125 -9.22 11.95 1.40
N VAL A 126 -8.46 10.86 1.53
CA VAL A 126 -7.04 10.91 1.97
C VAL A 126 -6.19 11.69 0.96
N LEU A 127 -6.40 11.47 -0.35
CA LEU A 127 -5.68 12.19 -1.40
C LEU A 127 -6.12 13.64 -1.59
N ASN A 128 -7.38 13.98 -1.32
CA ASN A 128 -7.85 15.36 -1.39
C ASN A 128 -7.72 16.13 -0.07
N GLY A 129 -7.25 15.47 0.99
CA GLY A 129 -7.07 16.05 2.31
C GLY A 129 -8.38 16.34 3.04
N PHE A 130 -9.44 15.59 2.74
CA PHE A 130 -10.80 15.74 3.25
C PHE A 130 -11.42 17.10 2.90
N VAL A 131 -11.02 17.68 1.76
CA VAL A 131 -11.50 18.96 1.24
C VAL A 131 -12.49 18.71 0.09
N GLY A 132 -13.63 19.41 0.12
CA GLY A 132 -14.61 19.32 -0.95
C GLY A 132 -15.83 20.21 -0.73
N PRO A 133 -16.72 20.31 -1.74
CA PRO A 133 -17.91 21.17 -1.67
C PRO A 133 -19.00 20.61 -0.75
N ARG A 134 -18.95 19.32 -0.42
CA ARG A 134 -19.89 18.65 0.48
C ARG A 134 -19.23 18.37 1.82
N PRO A 135 -19.98 18.40 2.93
CA PRO A 135 -19.48 17.92 4.21
C PRO A 135 -18.96 16.49 4.10
N VAL A 136 -17.85 16.22 4.78
CA VAL A 136 -17.34 14.86 4.96
C VAL A 136 -18.38 14.04 5.72
N ASP A 137 -18.69 12.86 5.21
CA ASP A 137 -19.60 11.91 5.88
C ASP A 137 -19.10 11.62 7.31
N ALA A 138 -20.01 11.56 8.28
CA ALA A 138 -19.69 11.30 9.69
C ALA A 138 -18.87 10.00 9.89
N ARG A 139 -19.02 9.02 8.99
CA ARG A 139 -18.22 7.78 9.03
C ARG A 139 -16.72 8.01 8.81
N PHE A 140 -16.33 9.13 8.21
CA PHE A 140 -14.94 9.51 7.94
C PHE A 140 -14.43 10.63 8.87
N ALA A 141 -15.14 10.88 9.97
CA ALA A 141 -14.78 11.93 10.92
C ALA A 141 -13.40 11.71 11.58
N ILE A 142 -13.01 10.45 11.82
CA ILE A 142 -11.70 10.11 12.38
C ILE A 142 -10.60 10.47 11.40
N GLY A 143 -10.72 10.07 10.13
CA GLY A 143 -9.76 10.40 9.07
C GLY A 143 -9.60 11.90 8.87
N LYS A 144 -10.70 12.65 8.89
CA LYS A 144 -10.65 14.10 8.82
C LYS A 144 -9.90 14.71 10.01
N ALA A 145 -10.23 14.28 11.24
CA ALA A 145 -9.58 14.78 12.44
C ALA A 145 -8.08 14.45 12.47
N TRP A 146 -7.70 13.25 12.02
CA TRP A 146 -6.31 12.83 11.87
C TRP A 146 -5.57 13.71 10.86
N ASN A 147 -6.13 13.89 9.67
CA ASN A 147 -5.59 14.75 8.62
C ASN A 147 -5.40 16.20 9.08
N ASP A 148 -6.38 16.76 9.81
CA ASP A 148 -6.30 18.12 10.35
C ASP A 148 -5.23 18.26 11.44
N ALA A 149 -5.09 17.26 12.31
CA ALA A 149 -4.06 17.23 13.35
C ALA A 149 -2.65 17.18 12.74
N LEU A 150 -2.44 16.33 11.72
CA LEU A 150 -1.19 16.28 10.96
C LEU A 150 -0.89 17.63 10.29
N ALA A 151 -1.91 18.25 9.67
CA ALA A 151 -1.77 19.56 9.03
C ALA A 151 -1.36 20.65 10.03
N ALA A 152 -1.97 20.67 11.21
CA ALA A 152 -1.68 21.64 12.26
C ALA A 152 -0.23 21.56 12.78
N GLN A 153 0.40 20.38 12.68
CA GLN A 153 1.81 20.18 13.03
C GLN A 153 2.77 20.36 11.84
N GLY A 154 2.25 20.74 10.66
CA GLY A 154 3.05 20.88 9.44
C GLY A 154 3.58 19.56 8.88
N ALA A 155 2.97 18.43 9.27
CA ALA A 155 3.34 17.12 8.74
C ALA A 155 2.94 16.98 7.27
N ARG A 156 3.76 16.29 6.49
CA ARG A 156 3.41 15.89 5.11
C ARG A 156 2.37 14.78 5.18
N ARG A 157 1.35 14.90 4.34
CA ARG A 157 0.20 14.00 4.20
C ARG A 157 0.07 13.58 2.74
N PRO A 158 -0.62 12.48 2.41
CA PRO A 158 -0.86 12.07 1.03
C PRO A 158 -1.30 13.20 0.10
N CYS A 159 -2.26 14.02 0.51
CA CYS A 159 -2.76 15.18 -0.26
C CYS A 159 -1.74 16.30 -0.52
N SER A 160 -0.60 16.30 0.16
CA SER A 160 0.46 17.32 0.05
C SER A 160 1.74 16.78 -0.59
N VAL A 161 1.72 15.52 -1.05
CA VAL A 161 2.86 14.88 -1.68
C VAL A 161 2.48 14.55 -3.11
N GLU A 162 3.21 15.16 -4.04
CA GLU A 162 3.11 14.84 -5.46
C GLU A 162 3.42 13.37 -5.72
N GLY A 163 2.66 12.75 -6.63
CA GLY A 163 2.79 11.33 -6.99
C GLY A 163 2.31 10.34 -5.91
N ALA A 164 1.67 10.79 -4.83
CA ALA A 164 1.20 9.88 -3.77
C ALA A 164 0.19 8.82 -4.29
N ASP A 165 -0.63 9.19 -5.27
CA ASP A 165 -1.56 8.29 -5.94
C ASP A 165 -0.86 7.22 -6.78
N ASP A 166 0.12 7.61 -7.58
CA ASP A 166 0.96 6.71 -8.39
C ASP A 166 1.75 5.75 -7.48
N VAL A 167 2.36 6.28 -6.41
CA VAL A 167 3.06 5.48 -5.40
C VAL A 167 2.14 4.44 -4.77
N SER A 168 0.93 4.84 -4.34
CA SER A 168 0.02 3.89 -3.70
C SER A 168 -0.46 2.82 -4.68
N ASN A 169 -0.76 3.19 -5.93
CA ASN A 169 -1.19 2.22 -6.93
C ASN A 169 -0.09 1.20 -7.25
N VAL A 170 1.16 1.63 -7.44
CA VAL A 170 2.29 0.71 -7.68
C VAL A 170 2.52 -0.20 -6.48
N TRP A 171 2.49 0.37 -5.26
CA TRP A 171 2.66 -0.39 -4.03
C TRP A 171 1.62 -1.49 -3.87
N TRP A 172 0.33 -1.14 -3.93
CA TRP A 172 -0.74 -2.10 -3.72
C TRP A 172 -0.85 -3.10 -4.87
N PHE A 173 -0.56 -2.71 -6.11
CA PHE A 173 -0.42 -3.66 -7.21
C PHE A 173 0.65 -4.72 -6.92
N ALA A 174 1.82 -4.31 -6.43
CA ALA A 174 2.87 -5.24 -6.05
C ALA A 174 2.39 -6.21 -4.95
N GLN A 175 1.69 -5.70 -3.92
CA GLN A 175 1.14 -6.53 -2.84
C GLN A 175 0.12 -7.57 -3.33
N GLU A 176 -0.62 -7.27 -4.40
CA GLU A 176 -1.55 -8.22 -5.00
C GLU A 176 -0.85 -9.31 -5.82
N LEU A 177 0.32 -9.02 -6.42
CA LEU A 177 1.12 -10.05 -7.11
C LEU A 177 1.58 -11.15 -6.15
N MET A 178 1.91 -10.78 -4.91
CA MET A 178 2.33 -11.70 -3.86
C MET A 178 2.02 -11.14 -2.47
N THR A 179 0.82 -11.45 -1.98
CA THR A 179 0.36 -11.02 -0.66
C THR A 179 1.11 -11.75 0.46
N PHE A 180 1.29 -11.09 1.62
CA PHE A 180 2.14 -11.61 2.71
C PHE A 180 1.80 -13.03 3.20
N HIS A 181 0.52 -13.42 3.15
CA HIS A 181 0.08 -14.73 3.64
C HIS A 181 0.66 -15.88 2.81
N TRP A 182 1.00 -15.65 1.54
CA TRP A 182 1.66 -16.63 0.68
C TRP A 182 3.14 -16.84 1.04
N LEU A 183 3.78 -15.89 1.74
CA LEU A 183 5.16 -16.04 2.22
C LEU A 183 5.27 -16.91 3.48
N LEU A 184 4.12 -17.22 4.09
CA LEU A 184 4.06 -17.82 5.42
C LEU A 184 3.16 -19.06 5.36
N PRO A 185 3.74 -20.27 5.16
CA PRO A 185 2.98 -21.50 4.90
C PRO A 185 1.83 -21.77 5.88
N ARG A 186 2.02 -21.41 7.16
CA ARG A 186 1.00 -21.50 8.21
C ARG A 186 -0.36 -20.87 7.87
N PHE A 187 -0.42 -19.90 6.95
CA PHE A 187 -1.68 -19.27 6.57
C PHE A 187 -2.46 -20.09 5.52
N TYR A 188 -1.80 -20.80 4.62
CA TYR A 188 -2.45 -21.49 3.50
C TYR A 188 -2.39 -23.02 3.53
N GLU A 189 -1.46 -23.63 4.27
CA GLU A 189 -1.32 -25.10 4.34
C GLU A 189 -2.55 -25.82 4.92
N GLY A 190 -3.30 -25.14 5.79
CA GLY A 190 -4.53 -25.67 6.39
C GLY A 190 -5.83 -25.31 5.66
N GLN A 191 -5.74 -24.57 4.54
CA GLN A 191 -6.92 -24.07 3.82
C GLN A 191 -7.42 -25.08 2.80
N SER A 192 -8.72 -25.07 2.54
CA SER A 192 -9.32 -25.85 1.46
C SER A 192 -8.92 -25.30 0.09
N ALA A 193 -9.05 -26.13 -0.95
CA ALA A 193 -8.83 -25.70 -2.32
C ALA A 193 -9.73 -24.51 -2.69
N GLU A 194 -10.99 -24.52 -2.26
CA GLU A 194 -11.95 -23.43 -2.50
C GLU A 194 -11.52 -22.12 -1.84
N GLN A 195 -10.98 -22.18 -0.62
CA GLN A 195 -10.49 -21.01 0.10
C GLN A 195 -9.28 -20.41 -0.62
N ILE A 196 -8.31 -21.26 -1.00
CA ILE A 196 -7.13 -20.87 -1.79
C ILE A 196 -7.57 -20.21 -3.09
N GLN A 197 -8.47 -20.85 -3.85
CA GLN A 197 -8.98 -20.30 -5.11
C GLN A 197 -9.74 -18.97 -4.90
N GLY A 198 -10.46 -18.83 -3.78
CA GLY A 198 -11.09 -17.56 -3.40
C GLY A 198 -10.07 -16.43 -3.16
N TRP A 199 -8.93 -16.72 -2.54
CA TRP A 199 -7.86 -15.75 -2.33
C TRP A 199 -7.19 -15.35 -3.65
N VAL A 200 -6.86 -16.35 -4.49
CA VAL A 200 -6.31 -16.12 -5.83
C VAL A 200 -7.26 -15.27 -6.68
N ALA A 201 -8.56 -15.58 -6.68
CA ALA A 201 -9.57 -14.84 -7.43
C ALA A 201 -9.70 -13.38 -6.94
N LYS A 202 -9.59 -13.15 -5.62
CA LYS A 202 -9.62 -11.79 -5.04
C LYS A 202 -8.42 -10.97 -5.53
N SER A 203 -7.21 -11.52 -5.45
CA SER A 203 -6.01 -10.82 -5.89
C SER A 203 -5.98 -10.61 -7.40
N ARG A 204 -6.36 -11.64 -8.18
CA ARG A 204 -6.56 -11.52 -9.62
C ARG A 204 -7.44 -10.32 -9.99
N LYS A 205 -8.61 -10.20 -9.36
CA LYS A 205 -9.55 -9.09 -9.66
C LYS A 205 -8.91 -7.72 -9.44
N ARG A 206 -8.07 -7.59 -8.41
CA ARG A 206 -7.37 -6.33 -8.11
C ARG A 206 -6.23 -6.06 -9.08
N ILE A 207 -5.44 -7.08 -9.41
CA ILE A 207 -4.39 -7.00 -10.45
C ILE A 207 -5.00 -6.54 -11.77
N GLU A 208 -6.09 -7.17 -12.22
CA GLU A 208 -6.81 -6.81 -13.44
C GLU A 208 -7.28 -5.35 -13.40
N ALA A 209 -7.82 -4.86 -12.28
CA ALA A 209 -8.26 -3.48 -12.12
C ALA A 209 -7.11 -2.46 -12.16
N TYR A 210 -5.94 -2.75 -11.58
CA TYR A 210 -4.75 -1.89 -11.71
C TYR A 210 -4.24 -1.85 -13.15
N LEU A 211 -4.15 -2.99 -13.81
CA LEU A 211 -3.71 -3.05 -15.21
C LEU A 211 -4.68 -2.27 -16.11
N GLU A 212 -5.99 -2.44 -15.94
CA GLU A 212 -7.01 -1.67 -16.66
C GLU A 212 -6.87 -0.16 -16.40
N HIS A 213 -6.63 0.25 -15.16
CA HIS A 213 -6.40 1.65 -14.79
C HIS A 213 -5.19 2.25 -15.54
N TRP A 214 -4.15 1.46 -15.78
CA TRP A 214 -2.97 1.87 -16.55
C TRP A 214 -3.05 1.59 -18.06
N GLY A 215 -4.14 0.99 -18.54
CA GLY A 215 -4.34 0.66 -19.95
C GLY A 215 -3.58 -0.59 -20.44
N TYR A 216 -3.32 -1.54 -19.56
CA TYR A 216 -2.69 -2.84 -19.82
C TYR A 216 -3.65 -4.00 -19.63
#